data_AF-A0A2I1RKY9-F1
#
_entry.id   AF-A0A2I1RKY9-F1
#
_cell.length_a   1.000
_cell.length_b   1.000
_cell.length_c   1.000
_cell.angle_alpha   90.00
_cell.angle_beta   90.00
_cell.angle_gamma   90.00
#
_symmetry.space_group_name_H-M   'P 1'
#
loop_
_entity.id
_entity.type
_entity.pdbx_description
1 polymer ?
#
loop_
_entity_poly.entity_id
_entity_poly.type
_entity_poly.pdbx_seq_one_letter_code
_entity_poly.pdbx_strand_id
1 'polypeptide(L)'
;MTDTFADALEALDPLTPEPAKLSPPTEPKPRRRLPYMAYEHQQQITRLCVRCGLLLMQYGAESATVTDLCRRLGLALGLASVECGIAYNGLTITTIYNNRCITTLRASTTHAINVNIIVQIQRIVLDLESMPVTSTLEHATYRFDEIDRGTYPAKMVAPMVGVACACFAYLAGGDILVCLVTFIASMMGYSLRLWLSNRNFNPFISALIAACFGSIFASTALLLGIGNDPHIAMASSVLWLVPSFPLINSLSDMFKGYMNIGIGRFMFVIILTLSSCIGIVLSLLLLNISHWGVG
;
A
#
# COMPACT_ATOMS: atom_id res chain seq x y z
N MET A 1 0.13 -23.39 -72.59
CA MET A 1 -0.33 -23.86 -71.26
C MET A 1 0.17 -22.88 -70.20
N THR A 2 -0.20 -21.61 -70.36
CA THR A 2 0.23 -20.48 -69.52
C THR A 2 -0.89 -19.45 -69.36
N ASP A 3 -1.84 -19.40 -70.30
CA ASP A 3 -2.91 -18.39 -70.30
C ASP A 3 -4.13 -18.79 -69.45
N THR A 4 -4.31 -20.08 -69.12
CA THR A 4 -5.41 -20.52 -68.25
C THR A 4 -5.17 -20.31 -66.75
N PHE A 5 -3.93 -20.04 -66.33
CA PHE A 5 -3.60 -19.80 -64.92
C PHE A 5 -3.71 -18.32 -64.53
N ALA A 6 -3.53 -17.41 -65.49
CA ALA A 6 -3.70 -15.97 -65.29
C ALA A 6 -5.19 -15.60 -65.15
N ASP A 7 -6.05 -16.15 -66.01
CA ASP A 7 -7.51 -15.93 -65.95
C ASP A 7 -8.14 -16.51 -64.67
N ALA A 8 -7.54 -17.56 -64.09
CA ALA A 8 -7.99 -18.14 -62.81
C ALA A 8 -7.60 -17.30 -61.60
N LEU A 9 -6.53 -16.50 -61.69
CA LEU A 9 -6.06 -15.61 -60.61
C LEU A 9 -6.89 -14.31 -60.54
N GLU A 10 -7.38 -13.82 -61.67
CA GLU A 10 -8.21 -12.61 -61.72
C GLU A 10 -9.64 -12.86 -61.21
N ALA A 11 -10.13 -14.10 -61.26
CA ALA A 11 -11.42 -14.50 -60.69
C ALA A 11 -11.42 -14.67 -59.15
N LEU A 12 -10.25 -14.58 -58.50
CA LEU A 12 -10.07 -14.81 -57.06
C LEU A 12 -9.90 -13.52 -56.23
N ASP A 13 -10.08 -12.33 -56.82
CA ASP A 13 -10.01 -11.04 -56.11
C ASP A 13 -11.37 -10.33 -55.86
N PRO A 14 -12.40 -10.99 -55.26
CA PRO A 14 -13.62 -10.29 -54.87
C PRO A 14 -13.62 -9.82 -53.39
N LEU A 15 -12.48 -9.79 -52.70
CA LEU A 15 -12.42 -9.49 -51.24
C LEU A 15 -11.36 -8.46 -50.85
N THR A 16 -11.11 -7.44 -51.67
CA THR A 16 -10.56 -6.18 -51.16
C THR A 16 -11.72 -5.33 -50.63
N PRO A 17 -11.89 -5.16 -49.30
CA PRO A 17 -12.89 -4.25 -48.78
C PRO A 17 -12.57 -2.83 -49.26
N GLU A 18 -13.57 -2.16 -49.85
CA GLU A 18 -13.51 -0.73 -50.18
C GLU A 18 -12.91 0.03 -48.98
N PRO A 19 -11.95 0.95 -49.19
CA PRO A 19 -11.44 1.76 -48.10
C PRO A 19 -12.60 2.56 -47.51
N ALA A 20 -13.02 2.18 -46.31
CA ALA A 20 -14.07 2.88 -45.57
C ALA A 20 -13.71 4.37 -45.55
N LYS A 21 -14.59 5.20 -46.13
CA LYS A 21 -14.44 6.66 -46.10
C LYS A 21 -14.24 7.08 -44.65
N LEU A 22 -13.00 7.46 -44.32
CA LEU A 22 -12.67 7.96 -43.00
C LEU A 22 -13.51 9.22 -42.81
N SER A 23 -14.49 9.17 -41.90
CA SER A 23 -15.19 10.37 -41.47
C SER A 23 -14.13 11.40 -41.05
N PRO A 24 -14.24 12.67 -41.45
CA PRO A 24 -13.27 13.68 -41.04
C PRO A 24 -13.13 13.63 -39.52
N PRO A 25 -11.89 13.77 -38.98
CA PRO A 25 -11.67 13.73 -37.55
C PRO A 25 -12.61 14.75 -36.90
N THR A 26 -13.53 14.25 -36.07
CA THR A 26 -14.48 15.08 -35.34
C THR A 26 -13.70 16.19 -34.66
N GLU A 27 -13.96 17.45 -35.02
CA GLU A 27 -13.28 18.58 -34.39
C GLU A 27 -13.40 18.44 -32.87
N PRO A 28 -12.30 18.58 -32.11
CA PRO A 28 -12.35 18.46 -30.67
C PRO A 28 -13.32 19.51 -30.14
N LYS A 29 -14.44 19.03 -29.57
CA LYS A 29 -15.50 19.85 -28.98
C LYS A 29 -14.87 21.00 -28.19
N PRO A 30 -15.22 22.27 -28.44
CA PRO A 30 -14.55 23.41 -27.82
C PRO A 30 -14.60 23.27 -26.31
N ARG A 31 -13.42 23.14 -25.69
CA ARG A 31 -13.30 23.02 -24.23
C ARG A 31 -13.93 24.26 -23.60
N ARG A 32 -14.96 24.06 -22.79
CA ARG A 32 -15.62 25.12 -21.99
C ARG A 32 -14.52 25.91 -21.26
N ARG A 33 -14.34 27.18 -21.62
CA ARG A 33 -13.36 28.06 -20.93
C ARG A 33 -13.86 28.27 -19.51
N LEU A 34 -13.10 27.79 -18.54
CA LEU A 34 -13.35 28.06 -17.13
C LEU A 34 -13.08 29.55 -16.85
N PRO A 35 -13.68 30.14 -15.79
CA PRO A 35 -13.37 31.51 -15.38
C PRO A 35 -11.85 31.73 -15.21
N TYR A 36 -11.39 32.98 -15.15
CA TYR A 36 -9.95 33.23 -14.99
C TYR A 36 -9.51 32.91 -13.55
N MET A 37 -8.53 32.02 -13.39
CA MET A 37 -7.85 31.74 -12.12
C MET A 37 -6.43 32.31 -12.18
N ALA A 38 -6.01 33.02 -11.14
CA ALA A 38 -4.63 33.52 -11.03
C ALA A 38 -3.64 32.34 -10.98
N TYR A 39 -2.45 32.54 -11.54
CA TYR A 39 -1.39 31.52 -11.54
C TYR A 39 -1.01 31.09 -10.11
N GLU A 40 -0.92 32.05 -9.19
CA GLU A 40 -0.61 31.81 -7.79
C GLU A 40 -1.67 30.91 -7.12
N HIS A 41 -2.94 31.15 -7.40
CA HIS A 41 -4.04 30.35 -6.86
C HIS A 41 -3.99 28.91 -7.38
N GLN A 42 -3.74 28.73 -8.69
CA GLN A 42 -3.54 27.40 -9.27
C GLN A 42 -2.35 26.69 -8.59
N GLN A 43 -1.23 27.40 -8.39
CA GLN A 43 -0.04 26.84 -7.75
C GLN A 43 -0.30 26.42 -6.29
N GLN A 44 -1.08 27.19 -5.53
CA GLN A 44 -1.47 26.83 -4.16
C GLN A 44 -2.33 25.56 -4.13
N ILE A 45 -3.30 25.45 -5.04
CA ILE A 45 -4.11 24.23 -5.19
C ILE A 45 -3.21 23.04 -5.55
N THR A 46 -2.28 23.19 -6.49
CA THR A 46 -1.32 22.12 -6.85
C THR A 46 -0.51 21.68 -5.64
N ARG A 47 -0.01 22.62 -4.82
CA ARG A 47 0.75 22.30 -3.60
C ARG A 47 -0.10 21.52 -2.58
N LEU A 48 -1.38 21.87 -2.44
CA LEU A 48 -2.28 21.16 -1.55
C LEU A 48 -2.58 19.74 -2.05
N CYS A 49 -2.82 19.56 -3.35
CA CYS A 49 -2.98 18.23 -3.95
C CYS A 49 -1.73 17.36 -3.74
N VAL A 50 -0.54 17.94 -3.92
CA VAL A 50 0.72 17.23 -3.69
C VAL A 50 0.87 16.84 -2.23
N ARG A 51 0.55 17.75 -1.30
CA ARG A 51 0.55 17.45 0.14
C ARG A 51 -0.41 16.31 0.47
N CYS A 52 -1.62 16.34 -0.07
CA CYS A 52 -2.61 15.27 0.09
C CYS A 52 -2.05 13.92 -0.40
N GLY A 53 -1.55 13.87 -1.63
CA GLY A 53 -1.00 12.64 -2.20
C GLY A 53 0.23 12.14 -1.46
N LEU A 54 1.13 13.04 -1.02
CA LEU A 54 2.30 12.68 -0.22
C LEU A 54 1.90 12.06 1.12
N LEU A 55 0.93 12.66 1.83
CA LEU A 55 0.42 12.10 3.09
C LEU A 55 -0.19 10.71 2.87
N LEU A 56 -1.03 10.55 1.84
CA LEU A 56 -1.64 9.26 1.51
C LEU A 56 -0.57 8.20 1.20
N MET A 57 0.44 8.54 0.40
CA MET A 57 1.55 7.64 0.09
C MET A 57 2.37 7.27 1.33
N GLN A 58 2.70 8.25 2.17
CA GLN A 58 3.49 8.03 3.39
C GLN A 58 2.77 7.13 4.40
N TYR A 59 1.43 7.23 4.45
CA TYR A 59 0.61 6.42 5.36
C TYR A 59 0.16 5.07 4.79
N GLY A 60 0.67 4.70 3.61
CA GLY A 60 0.48 3.39 3.01
C GLY A 60 -0.84 3.22 2.24
N ALA A 61 -1.46 4.31 1.78
CA ALA A 61 -2.64 4.22 0.94
C ALA A 61 -2.37 3.46 -0.36
N GLU A 62 -3.42 2.83 -0.87
CA GLU A 62 -3.44 2.22 -2.20
C GLU A 62 -3.24 3.26 -3.31
N SER A 63 -2.48 2.91 -4.35
CA SER A 63 -2.12 3.84 -5.44
C SER A 63 -3.34 4.38 -6.19
N ALA A 64 -4.36 3.54 -6.39
CA ALA A 64 -5.64 3.95 -6.95
C ALA A 64 -6.35 5.00 -6.08
N THR A 65 -6.39 4.78 -4.76
CA THR A 65 -7.00 5.71 -3.80
C THR A 65 -6.25 7.05 -3.76
N VAL A 66 -4.91 7.04 -3.85
CA VAL A 66 -4.12 8.27 -3.94
C VAL A 66 -4.48 9.07 -5.18
N THR A 67 -4.56 8.41 -6.33
CA THR A 67 -4.90 9.05 -7.61
C THR A 67 -6.31 9.65 -7.58
N ASP A 68 -7.28 8.88 -7.08
CA ASP A 68 -8.68 9.29 -7.00
C ASP A 68 -8.86 10.51 -6.08
N LEU A 69 -8.32 10.46 -4.86
CA LEU A 69 -8.46 11.56 -3.91
C LEU A 69 -7.75 12.83 -4.36
N CYS A 70 -6.57 12.74 -4.97
CA CYS A 70 -5.89 13.90 -5.55
C CYS A 70 -6.69 14.53 -6.70
N ARG A 71 -7.33 13.70 -7.53
CA ARG A 71 -8.19 14.18 -8.62
C ARG A 71 -9.44 14.86 -8.09
N ARG A 72 -10.13 14.21 -7.15
CA ARG A 72 -11.34 14.71 -6.51
C ARG A 72 -11.11 16.02 -5.77
N LEU A 73 -10.03 16.10 -5.00
CA LEU A 73 -9.62 17.32 -4.31
C LEU A 73 -9.36 18.48 -5.30
N GLY A 74 -8.64 18.23 -6.39
CA GLY A 74 -8.37 19.26 -7.40
C GLY A 74 -9.64 19.74 -8.12
N LEU A 75 -10.57 18.83 -8.41
CA LEU A 75 -11.87 19.17 -9.01
C LEU A 75 -12.75 19.98 -8.04
N ALA A 76 -12.79 19.59 -6.75
CA ALA A 76 -13.51 20.32 -5.71
C ALA A 76 -12.98 21.76 -5.52
N LEU A 77 -11.67 21.96 -5.73
CA LEU A 77 -11.01 23.27 -5.69
C LEU A 77 -11.12 24.07 -7.00
N GLY A 78 -11.86 23.56 -7.99
CA GLY A 78 -12.17 24.27 -9.23
C GLY A 78 -11.17 24.10 -10.37
N LEU A 79 -10.27 23.11 -10.32
CA LEU A 79 -9.39 22.78 -11.46
C LEU A 79 -10.16 22.04 -12.57
N ALA A 80 -9.64 22.09 -13.81
CA ALA A 80 -10.25 21.39 -14.95
C ALA A 80 -9.96 19.89 -14.90
N SER A 81 -8.70 19.55 -14.67
CA SER A 81 -8.25 18.17 -14.47
C SER A 81 -6.95 18.14 -13.66
N VAL A 82 -6.77 17.01 -12.97
CA VAL A 82 -5.54 16.68 -12.27
C VAL A 82 -5.08 15.32 -12.75
N GLU A 83 -3.84 15.25 -13.18
CA GLU A 83 -3.15 14.04 -13.57
C GLU A 83 -2.11 13.70 -12.51
N CYS A 84 -2.03 12.43 -12.13
CA CYS A 84 -1.19 11.97 -11.05
C CYS A 84 -0.34 10.79 -11.55
N GLY A 85 0.98 10.95 -11.47
CA GLY A 85 1.97 9.90 -11.68
C GLY A 85 2.53 9.47 -10.33
N ILE A 86 2.35 8.22 -9.97
CA ILE A 86 2.86 7.67 -8.72
C ILE A 86 4.09 6.82 -9.03
N ALA A 87 5.14 6.99 -8.24
CA ALA A 87 6.32 6.15 -8.22
C ALA A 87 6.55 5.65 -6.78
N TYR A 88 7.36 4.60 -6.63
CA TYR A 88 7.63 4.03 -5.29
C TYR A 88 8.22 5.04 -4.30
N ASN A 89 9.08 5.96 -4.78
CA ASN A 89 9.75 6.98 -3.96
C ASN A 89 9.32 8.42 -4.30
N GLY A 90 8.23 8.61 -5.04
CA GLY A 90 7.86 9.95 -5.49
C GLY A 90 6.47 10.07 -6.07
N LEU A 91 5.98 11.30 -6.04
CA LEU A 91 4.68 11.69 -6.54
C LEU A 91 4.85 12.84 -7.52
N THR A 92 4.27 12.68 -8.70
CA THR A 92 4.18 13.71 -9.73
C THR A 92 2.73 14.10 -9.89
N ILE A 93 2.40 15.38 -9.67
CA ILE A 93 1.07 15.91 -9.92
C ILE A 93 1.15 17.00 -10.98
N THR A 94 0.29 16.88 -11.98
CA THR A 94 0.07 17.88 -13.02
C THR A 94 -1.35 18.40 -12.91
N THR A 95 -1.49 19.70 -12.67
CA THR A 95 -2.80 20.38 -12.69
C THR A 95 -2.97 21.11 -14.02
N ILE A 96 -4.12 20.93 -14.66
CA ILE A 96 -4.43 21.53 -15.96
C ILE A 96 -5.59 22.52 -15.78
N TYR A 97 -5.38 23.75 -16.26
CA TYR A 97 -6.38 24.82 -16.21
C TYR A 97 -6.22 25.78 -17.40
N ASN A 98 -7.27 25.93 -18.23
CA ASN A 98 -7.29 26.85 -19.38
C ASN A 98 -5.98 26.86 -20.21
N ASN A 99 -5.60 25.69 -20.76
CA ASN A 99 -4.36 25.49 -21.54
C ASN A 99 -3.03 25.71 -20.80
N ARG A 100 -3.06 25.94 -19.48
CA ARG A 100 -1.87 25.99 -18.63
C ARG A 100 -1.73 24.69 -17.83
N CYS A 101 -0.52 24.17 -17.75
CA CYS A 101 -0.17 23.05 -16.90
C CYS A 101 0.87 23.47 -15.86
N ILE A 102 0.67 23.04 -14.62
CA ILE A 102 1.68 23.13 -13.56
C ILE A 102 1.97 21.72 -13.10
N THR A 103 3.20 21.27 -13.30
CA THR A 103 3.68 19.96 -12.87
C THR A 103 4.64 20.11 -11.71
N THR A 104 4.44 19.30 -10.69
CA THR A 104 5.26 19.30 -9.47
C THR A 104 5.59 17.87 -9.09
N LEU A 105 6.87 17.62 -8.83
CA LEU A 105 7.38 16.35 -8.33
C LEU A 105 7.83 16.52 -6.89
N ARG A 106 7.51 15.56 -6.04
CA ARG A 106 8.01 15.46 -4.67
C ARG A 106 8.42 14.04 -4.35
N ALA A 107 9.55 13.90 -3.66
CA ALA A 107 10.00 12.62 -3.13
C ALA A 107 9.22 12.25 -1.87
N SER A 108 9.00 10.95 -1.66
CA SER A 108 8.47 10.38 -0.42
C SER A 108 9.55 9.56 0.27
N THR A 109 9.76 9.77 1.58
CA THR A 109 10.90 9.21 2.32
C THR A 109 10.50 8.29 3.47
N THR A 110 9.22 7.99 3.69
CA THR A 110 8.78 7.14 4.82
C THR A 110 7.45 6.47 4.52
N HIS A 111 7.33 5.19 4.87
CA HIS A 111 6.10 4.40 4.73
C HIS A 111 5.71 3.85 6.12
N ALA A 112 5.04 4.66 6.93
CA ALA A 112 4.50 4.23 8.23
C ALA A 112 3.00 4.05 8.08
N ILE A 113 2.44 2.88 8.39
CA ILE A 113 1.02 2.62 8.12
C ILE A 113 0.15 3.33 9.17
N ASN A 114 -0.74 4.22 8.74
CA ASN A 114 -1.78 4.80 9.60
C ASN A 114 -3.08 5.01 8.81
N VAL A 115 -4.00 4.06 8.95
CA VAL A 115 -5.29 4.08 8.24
C VAL A 115 -6.19 5.23 8.73
N ASN A 116 -6.05 5.66 9.98
CA ASN A 116 -6.86 6.77 10.51
C ASN A 116 -6.62 8.06 9.71
N ILE A 117 -5.37 8.34 9.32
CA ILE A 117 -5.04 9.52 8.52
C ILE A 117 -5.63 9.42 7.11
N ILE A 118 -5.61 8.23 6.50
CA ILE A 118 -6.23 8.01 5.19
C ILE A 118 -7.73 8.31 5.26
N VAL A 119 -8.42 7.83 6.30
CA VAL A 119 -9.86 8.10 6.51
C VAL A 119 -10.13 9.58 6.77
N GLN A 120 -9.31 10.25 7.57
CA GLN A 120 -9.43 11.70 7.79
C GLN A 120 -9.31 12.48 6.48
N ILE A 121 -8.31 12.16 5.65
CA ILE A 121 -8.12 12.80 4.34
C ILE A 121 -9.33 12.53 3.43
N GLN A 122 -9.82 11.29 3.36
CA GLN A 122 -11.02 10.95 2.59
C GLN A 122 -12.24 11.78 3.02
N ARG A 123 -12.46 11.93 4.33
CA ARG A 123 -13.53 12.78 4.87
C ARG A 123 -13.36 14.24 4.49
N ILE A 124 -12.14 14.78 4.59
CA ILE A 124 -11.84 16.16 4.16
C ILE A 124 -12.19 16.34 2.68
N VAL A 125 -11.77 15.42 1.80
CA VAL A 125 -12.10 15.52 0.36
C VAL A 125 -13.61 15.45 0.11
N LEU A 126 -14.31 14.53 0.77
CA LEU A 126 -15.78 14.40 0.67
C LEU A 126 -16.50 15.67 1.15
N ASP A 127 -16.08 16.23 2.28
CA ASP A 127 -16.64 17.48 2.82
C ASP A 127 -16.46 18.63 1.82
N LEU A 128 -15.27 18.76 1.22
CA LEU A 128 -14.96 19.81 0.25
C LEU A 128 -15.74 19.68 -1.06
N GLU A 129 -16.06 18.45 -1.50
CA GLU A 129 -16.90 18.23 -2.68
C GLU A 129 -18.35 18.70 -2.48
N SER A 130 -18.84 18.65 -1.23
CA SER A 130 -20.20 19.08 -0.89
C SER A 130 -20.33 20.60 -0.71
N MET A 131 -19.22 21.33 -0.57
CA MET A 131 -19.19 22.77 -0.33
C MET A 131 -19.14 23.58 -1.63
N PRO A 132 -19.72 24.80 -1.66
CA PRO A 132 -19.56 25.71 -2.77
C PRO A 132 -18.10 26.16 -2.95
N VAL A 133 -17.64 26.25 -4.20
CA VAL A 133 -16.24 26.48 -4.63
C VAL A 133 -15.63 27.80 -4.11
N THR A 134 -16.44 28.74 -3.64
CA THR A 134 -16.06 30.14 -3.43
C THR A 134 -15.22 30.39 -2.16
N SER A 135 -15.12 29.44 -1.23
CA SER A 135 -14.37 29.59 0.04
C SER A 135 -13.58 28.34 0.43
N THR A 136 -13.04 27.61 -0.54
CA THR A 136 -12.63 26.21 -0.33
C THR A 136 -11.14 26.02 -0.01
N LEU A 137 -10.24 26.88 -0.53
CA LEU A 137 -8.79 26.62 -0.43
C LEU A 137 -8.19 26.83 0.97
N GLU A 138 -8.49 27.96 1.62
CA GLU A 138 -8.00 28.24 2.97
C GLU A 138 -8.60 27.25 3.97
N HIS A 139 -9.91 26.99 3.85
CA HIS A 139 -10.60 26.00 4.66
C HIS A 139 -10.00 24.59 4.47
N ALA A 140 -9.75 24.16 3.23
CA ALA A 140 -9.08 22.89 2.97
C ALA A 140 -7.69 22.85 3.61
N THR A 141 -6.89 23.90 3.45
CA THR A 141 -5.55 23.98 4.03
C THR A 141 -5.58 23.83 5.54
N TYR A 142 -6.48 24.55 6.22
CA TYR A 142 -6.71 24.45 7.67
C TYR A 142 -7.09 23.02 8.09
N ARG A 143 -8.01 22.38 7.38
CA ARG A 143 -8.42 20.99 7.65
C ARG A 143 -7.27 19.99 7.48
N PHE A 144 -6.38 20.21 6.51
CA PHE A 144 -5.16 19.42 6.33
C PHE A 144 -4.08 19.70 7.40
N ASP A 145 -4.11 20.85 8.07
CA ASP A 145 -3.26 21.19 9.20
C ASP A 145 -3.78 20.58 10.51
N GLU A 146 -5.10 20.40 10.64
CA GLU A 146 -5.78 19.81 11.79
C GLU A 146 -5.71 18.26 11.84
N ILE A 147 -5.09 17.61 10.85
CA ILE A 147 -5.01 16.14 10.79
C ILE A 147 -4.31 15.59 12.03
N ASP A 148 -5.04 14.80 12.81
CA ASP A 148 -4.50 14.13 13.99
C ASP A 148 -3.59 12.97 13.56
N ARG A 149 -2.33 13.04 13.99
CA ARG A 149 -1.29 12.04 13.74
C ARG A 149 -1.06 11.12 14.93
N GLY A 150 -1.96 11.13 15.91
CA GLY A 150 -1.92 10.29 17.10
C GLY A 150 -1.67 8.83 16.74
N THR A 151 -0.69 8.23 17.40
CA THR A 151 -0.38 6.79 17.33
C THR A 151 -0.71 6.14 18.67
N TYR A 152 -1.16 4.88 18.61
CA TYR A 152 -1.42 4.12 19.82
C TYR A 152 -0.12 3.88 20.61
N PRO A 153 -0.15 3.99 21.94
CA PRO A 153 1.04 3.76 22.74
C PRO A 153 1.50 2.31 22.61
N ALA A 154 2.79 2.15 22.38
CA ALA A 154 3.54 0.89 22.34
C ALA A 154 3.08 -0.16 23.35
N LYS A 155 2.89 0.29 24.60
CA LYS A 155 2.55 -0.53 25.76
C LYS A 155 1.15 -1.18 25.66
N MET A 156 0.23 -0.57 24.91
CA MET A 156 -1.11 -1.12 24.67
C MET A 156 -1.12 -2.06 23.47
N VAL A 157 -0.32 -1.80 22.44
CA VAL A 157 -0.32 -2.59 21.20
C VAL A 157 0.32 -3.98 21.43
N ALA A 158 1.43 -4.05 22.18
CA ALA A 158 2.13 -5.32 22.43
C ALA A 158 1.25 -6.42 23.05
N PRO A 159 0.50 -6.18 24.15
CA PRO A 159 -0.38 -7.21 24.70
C PRO A 159 -1.54 -7.55 23.76
N MET A 160 -2.07 -6.60 22.99
CA MET A 160 -3.14 -6.86 22.01
C MET A 160 -2.68 -7.79 20.88
N VAL A 161 -1.44 -7.62 20.41
CA VAL A 161 -0.80 -8.54 19.46
C VAL A 161 -0.63 -9.93 20.09
N GLY A 162 -0.21 -9.99 21.36
CA GLY A 162 -0.14 -11.24 22.11
C GLY A 162 -1.49 -11.97 22.19
N VAL A 163 -2.57 -11.26 22.52
CA VAL A 163 -3.92 -11.84 22.57
C VAL A 163 -4.35 -12.35 21.19
N ALA A 164 -4.11 -11.57 20.13
CA ALA A 164 -4.44 -11.99 18.76
C ALA A 164 -3.72 -13.29 18.36
N CYS A 165 -2.42 -13.40 18.66
CA CYS A 165 -1.63 -14.61 18.41
C CYS A 165 -2.11 -15.81 19.27
N ALA A 166 -2.49 -15.58 20.53
CA ALA A 166 -3.04 -16.62 21.40
C ALA A 166 -4.40 -17.13 20.91
N CYS A 167 -5.28 -16.23 20.45
CA CYS A 167 -6.55 -16.62 19.82
C CYS A 167 -6.32 -17.44 18.54
N PHE A 168 -5.30 -17.10 17.74
CA PHE A 168 -4.95 -17.88 16.56
C PHE A 168 -4.43 -19.28 16.95
N ALA A 169 -3.62 -19.38 18.00
CA ALA A 169 -3.16 -20.66 18.52
C ALA A 169 -4.33 -21.54 19.00
N TYR A 170 -5.31 -20.95 19.68
CA TYR A 170 -6.54 -21.64 20.08
C TYR A 170 -7.34 -22.15 18.86
N LEU A 171 -7.51 -21.31 17.83
CA LEU A 171 -8.18 -21.68 16.59
C LEU A 171 -7.46 -22.80 15.83
N ALA A 172 -6.14 -22.87 15.92
CA ALA A 172 -5.33 -23.94 15.35
C ALA A 172 -5.39 -25.26 16.15
N GLY A 173 -6.13 -25.31 17.27
CA GLY A 173 -6.27 -26.50 18.12
C GLY A 173 -5.32 -26.54 19.32
N GLY A 174 -4.68 -25.42 19.65
CA GLY A 174 -3.81 -25.29 20.82
C GLY A 174 -4.59 -25.23 22.13
N ASP A 175 -4.07 -25.91 23.16
CA ASP A 175 -4.62 -25.86 24.52
C ASP A 175 -4.36 -24.49 25.19
N ILE A 176 -4.99 -24.24 26.34
CA ILE A 176 -4.88 -22.99 27.11
C ILE A 176 -3.41 -22.68 27.45
N LEU A 177 -2.62 -23.71 27.75
CA LEU A 177 -1.18 -23.56 28.00
C LEU A 177 -0.41 -23.09 26.75
N VAL A 178 -0.74 -23.64 25.58
CA VAL A 178 -0.16 -23.22 24.28
C VAL A 178 -0.51 -21.76 23.99
N CYS A 179 -1.75 -21.36 24.30
CA CYS A 179 -2.24 -19.99 24.17
C CYS A 179 -1.47 -19.02 25.09
N LEU A 180 -1.17 -19.43 26.33
CA LEU A 180 -0.42 -18.61 27.28
C LEU A 180 1.04 -18.43 26.85
N VAL A 181 1.68 -19.49 26.35
CA VAL A 181 3.06 -19.38 25.84
C VAL A 181 3.11 -18.51 24.58
N THR A 182 2.17 -18.67 23.65
CA THR A 182 2.08 -17.80 22.47
C THR A 182 1.84 -16.35 22.83
N PHE A 183 0.97 -16.06 23.80
CA PHE A 183 0.75 -14.71 24.31
C PHE A 183 2.06 -14.06 24.76
N ILE A 184 2.83 -14.75 25.62
CA ILE A 184 4.09 -14.22 26.17
C ILE A 184 5.14 -14.07 25.06
N ALA A 185 5.32 -15.09 24.22
CA ALA A 185 6.31 -15.08 23.14
C ALA A 185 6.05 -13.95 22.13
N SER A 186 4.79 -13.77 21.70
CA SER A 186 4.40 -12.70 20.80
C SER A 186 4.53 -11.32 21.42
N MET A 187 4.13 -11.15 22.69
CA MET A 187 4.27 -9.88 23.40
C MET A 187 5.74 -9.46 23.51
N MET A 188 6.63 -10.39 23.86
CA MET A 188 8.07 -10.13 23.98
C MET A 188 8.71 -9.86 22.62
N GLY A 189 8.41 -10.69 21.61
CA GLY A 189 8.92 -10.51 20.24
C GLY A 189 8.48 -9.17 19.62
N TYR A 190 7.20 -8.80 19.79
CA TYR A 190 6.68 -7.52 19.32
C TYR A 190 7.32 -6.33 20.02
N SER A 191 7.46 -6.40 21.35
CA SER A 191 8.11 -5.35 22.15
C SER A 191 9.55 -5.12 21.71
N LEU A 192 10.29 -6.19 21.38
CA LEU A 192 11.65 -6.08 20.88
C LEU A 192 11.72 -5.41 19.50
N ARG A 193 10.86 -5.78 18.54
CA ARG A 193 10.82 -5.09 17.24
C ARG A 193 10.49 -3.61 17.40
N LEU A 194 9.59 -3.26 18.31
CA LEU A 194 9.24 -1.87 18.54
C LEU A 194 10.42 -1.08 19.14
N TRP A 195 11.16 -1.70 20.06
CA TRP A 195 12.40 -1.14 20.59
C TRP A 195 13.47 -0.93 19.50
N LEU A 196 13.66 -1.92 18.61
CA LEU A 196 14.58 -1.83 17.46
C LEU A 196 14.13 -0.75 16.46
N SER A 197 12.83 -0.66 16.17
CA SER A 197 12.26 0.34 15.26
C SER A 197 12.48 1.76 15.79
N ASN A 198 12.32 1.98 17.10
CA ASN A 198 12.55 3.28 17.73
C ASN A 198 14.03 3.72 17.69
N ARG A 199 14.95 2.77 17.48
CA ARG A 199 16.38 3.03 17.31
C ARG A 199 16.80 3.21 15.85
N ASN A 200 15.85 3.29 14.92
CA ASN A 200 16.08 3.44 13.47
C ASN A 200 16.90 2.30 12.84
N PHE A 201 16.79 1.08 13.37
CA PHE A 201 17.35 -0.08 12.68
C PHE A 201 16.60 -0.34 11.36
N ASN A 202 17.31 -0.94 10.39
CA ASN A 202 16.69 -1.37 9.14
C ASN A 202 15.53 -2.35 9.44
N PRO A 203 14.32 -2.15 8.87
CA PRO A 203 13.16 -3.01 9.08
C PRO A 203 13.45 -4.50 8.90
N PHE A 204 14.30 -4.87 7.93
CA PHE A 204 14.66 -6.26 7.67
C PHE A 204 15.44 -6.87 8.84
N ILE A 205 16.50 -6.19 9.30
CA ILE A 205 17.30 -6.64 10.45
C ILE A 205 16.42 -6.71 11.71
N SER A 206 15.54 -5.72 11.91
CA SER A 206 14.63 -5.71 13.04
C SER A 206 13.68 -6.91 13.05
N ALA A 207 13.18 -7.32 11.87
CA ALA A 207 12.31 -8.47 11.71
C ALA A 207 13.06 -9.77 11.97
N LEU A 208 14.30 -9.91 11.47
CA LEU A 208 15.15 -11.07 11.72
C LEU A 208 15.42 -11.28 13.22
N ILE A 209 15.84 -10.23 13.92
CA ILE A 209 16.14 -10.31 15.36
C ILE A 209 14.86 -10.62 16.15
N ALA A 210 13.76 -9.91 15.86
CA ALA A 210 12.49 -10.14 16.54
C ALA A 210 11.92 -11.55 16.29
N ALA A 211 12.07 -12.08 15.08
CA ALA A 211 11.70 -13.46 14.75
C ALA A 211 12.51 -14.47 15.56
N CYS A 212 13.83 -14.28 15.61
CA CYS A 212 14.72 -15.15 16.38
C CYS A 212 14.35 -15.16 17.87
N PHE A 213 14.21 -13.98 18.47
CA PHE A 213 13.81 -13.88 19.88
C PHE A 213 12.42 -14.45 20.15
N GLY A 214 11.43 -14.09 19.32
CA GLY A 214 10.06 -14.60 19.46
C GLY A 214 9.99 -16.12 19.40
N SER A 215 10.71 -16.73 18.45
CA SER A 215 10.82 -18.18 18.31
C SER A 215 11.52 -18.84 19.49
N ILE A 216 12.58 -18.25 20.05
CA ILE A 216 13.26 -18.78 21.26
C ILE A 216 12.27 -18.85 22.43
N PHE A 217 11.50 -17.79 22.65
CA PHE A 217 10.48 -17.78 23.71
C PHE A 217 9.38 -18.81 23.43
N ALA A 218 8.93 -18.94 22.19
CA ALA A 218 7.92 -19.94 21.84
C ALA A 218 8.43 -21.38 22.02
N SER A 219 9.72 -21.64 21.74
CA SER A 219 10.34 -22.95 21.94
C SER A 219 10.48 -23.36 23.42
N THR A 220 10.27 -22.45 24.38
CA THR A 220 10.21 -22.86 25.79
C THR A 220 9.04 -23.82 26.06
N ALA A 221 7.95 -23.76 25.28
CA ALA A 221 6.88 -24.76 25.32
C ALA A 221 7.37 -26.16 24.93
N LEU A 222 8.22 -26.27 23.90
CA LEU A 222 8.82 -27.53 23.46
C LEU A 222 9.74 -28.12 24.53
N LEU A 223 10.61 -27.29 25.12
CA LEU A 223 11.59 -27.75 26.10
C LEU A 223 10.97 -28.23 27.40
N LEU A 224 9.85 -27.63 27.81
CA LEU A 224 9.14 -27.98 29.05
C LEU A 224 8.05 -29.04 28.83
N GLY A 225 7.79 -29.48 27.58
CA GLY A 225 6.71 -30.41 27.25
C GLY A 225 5.32 -29.85 27.60
N ILE A 226 5.15 -28.53 27.50
CA ILE A 226 3.94 -27.84 27.93
C ILE A 226 2.95 -27.76 26.78
N GLY A 227 1.76 -28.34 26.98
CA GLY A 227 0.64 -28.28 26.05
C GLY A 227 0.59 -29.45 25.07
N ASN A 228 -0.51 -29.50 24.31
CA ASN A 228 -0.83 -30.62 23.42
C ASN A 228 0.09 -30.69 22.19
N ASP A 229 0.27 -29.56 21.49
CA ASP A 229 1.13 -29.46 20.31
C ASP A 229 1.95 -28.15 20.34
N PRO A 230 3.23 -28.23 20.75
CA PRO A 230 4.12 -27.07 20.83
C PRO A 230 4.45 -26.44 19.47
N HIS A 231 4.25 -27.13 18.34
CA HIS A 231 4.50 -26.57 17.01
C HIS A 231 3.48 -25.46 16.67
N ILE A 232 2.24 -25.61 17.14
CA ILE A 232 1.20 -24.59 17.03
C ILE A 232 1.65 -23.31 17.75
N ALA A 233 2.30 -23.45 18.90
CA ALA A 233 2.80 -22.31 19.67
C ALA A 233 3.82 -21.50 18.87
N MET A 234 4.79 -22.20 18.25
CA MET A 234 5.84 -21.55 17.48
C MET A 234 5.29 -20.86 16.23
N ALA A 235 4.46 -21.55 15.43
CA ALA A 235 3.89 -20.98 14.22
C ALA A 235 3.01 -19.74 14.51
N SER A 236 2.18 -19.81 15.55
CA SER A 236 1.23 -18.74 15.90
C SER A 236 1.92 -17.51 16.50
N SER A 237 3.03 -17.70 17.22
CA SER A 237 3.70 -16.63 17.95
C SER A 237 4.33 -15.55 17.05
N VAL A 238 4.63 -15.90 15.80
CA VAL A 238 5.38 -15.05 14.84
C VAL A 238 4.48 -14.44 13.76
N LEU A 239 3.17 -14.71 13.79
CA LEU A 239 2.20 -14.29 12.77
C LEU A 239 2.22 -12.78 12.46
N TRP A 240 2.47 -11.96 13.47
CA TRP A 240 2.53 -10.50 13.39
C TRP A 240 3.73 -9.97 12.56
N LEU A 241 4.71 -10.81 12.21
CA LEU A 241 5.80 -10.42 11.32
C LEU A 241 5.37 -10.29 9.87
N VAL A 242 4.32 -11.01 9.47
CA VAL A 242 3.84 -10.99 8.09
C VAL A 242 3.23 -9.62 7.80
N PRO A 243 3.76 -8.86 6.83
CA PRO A 243 3.24 -7.54 6.48
C PRO A 243 1.98 -7.66 5.61
N SER A 244 0.84 -8.02 6.23
CA SER A 244 -0.41 -8.26 5.50
C SER A 244 -0.91 -7.02 4.75
N PHE A 245 -0.81 -5.83 5.36
CA PHE A 245 -1.33 -4.60 4.76
C PHE A 245 -0.56 -4.19 3.48
N PRO A 246 0.80 -4.11 3.47
CA PRO A 246 1.54 -3.91 2.22
C PRO A 246 1.32 -5.02 1.19
N LEU A 247 1.17 -6.28 1.63
CA LEU A 247 0.91 -7.40 0.73
C LEU A 247 -0.41 -7.23 -0.03
N ILE A 248 -1.51 -6.95 0.68
CA ILE A 248 -2.83 -6.72 0.08
C ILE A 248 -2.78 -5.53 -0.87
N ASN A 249 -2.16 -4.42 -0.46
CA ASN A 249 -2.06 -3.22 -1.30
C ASN A 249 -1.20 -3.45 -2.53
N SER A 250 -0.10 -4.21 -2.43
CA SER A 250 0.75 -4.53 -3.58
C SER A 250 -0.02 -5.33 -4.64
N LEU A 251 -0.81 -6.31 -4.21
CA LEU A 251 -1.62 -7.14 -5.08
C LEU A 251 -2.75 -6.33 -5.72
N SER A 252 -3.43 -5.50 -4.92
CA SER A 252 -4.49 -4.61 -5.43
C SER A 252 -3.95 -3.60 -6.45
N ASP A 253 -2.77 -3.03 -6.19
CA ASP A 253 -2.10 -2.12 -7.13
C ASP A 253 -1.77 -2.83 -8.45
N MET A 254 -1.28 -4.08 -8.42
CA MET A 254 -1.02 -4.87 -9.63
C MET A 254 -2.31 -5.12 -10.44
N PHE A 255 -3.41 -5.48 -9.77
CA PHE A 255 -4.69 -5.73 -10.43
C PHE A 255 -5.34 -4.47 -11.02
N LYS A 256 -5.11 -3.31 -10.40
CA LYS A 256 -5.62 -2.01 -10.88
C LYS A 256 -4.71 -1.35 -11.92
N GLY A 257 -3.66 -2.03 -12.39
CA GLY A 257 -2.76 -1.54 -13.43
C GLY A 257 -1.58 -0.70 -12.93
N TYR A 258 -1.41 -0.52 -11.62
CA TYR A 258 -0.26 0.15 -10.99
C TYR A 258 0.91 -0.83 -10.80
N MET A 259 1.30 -1.53 -11.87
CA MET A 259 2.24 -2.66 -11.84
C MET A 259 3.61 -2.30 -11.23
N ASN A 260 4.21 -1.17 -11.63
CA ASN A 260 5.55 -0.76 -11.17
C ASN A 260 5.61 -0.56 -9.65
N ILE A 261 4.57 0.05 -9.06
CA ILE A 261 4.50 0.29 -7.61
C ILE A 261 4.16 -1.01 -6.88
N GLY A 262 3.21 -1.79 -7.43
CA GLY A 262 2.83 -3.08 -6.90
C GLY A 262 4.02 -4.02 -6.75
N ILE A 263 4.85 -4.16 -7.79
CA ILE A 263 6.08 -4.97 -7.74
C ILE A 263 7.06 -4.43 -6.68
N GLY A 264 7.24 -3.11 -6.58
CA GLY A 264 8.11 -2.51 -5.56
C GLY A 264 7.67 -2.83 -4.12
N ARG A 265 6.38 -2.69 -3.83
CA ARG A 265 5.79 -3.05 -2.52
C ARG A 265 5.86 -4.56 -2.28
N PHE A 266 5.62 -5.37 -3.29
CA PHE A 266 5.69 -6.83 -3.20
C PHE A 266 7.11 -7.33 -2.90
N MET A 267 8.12 -6.79 -3.57
CA MET A 267 9.53 -7.13 -3.31
C MET A 267 9.94 -6.76 -1.87
N PHE A 268 9.49 -5.62 -1.36
CA PHE A 268 9.71 -5.25 0.05
C PHE A 268 9.13 -6.31 1.01
N VAL A 269 7.91 -6.80 0.73
CA VAL A 269 7.26 -7.86 1.52
C VAL A 269 8.01 -9.18 1.45
N ILE A 270 8.49 -9.57 0.26
CA ILE A 270 9.29 -10.80 0.09
C ILE A 270 10.56 -10.73 0.93
N ILE A 271 11.32 -9.63 0.85
CA ILE A 271 12.57 -9.48 1.58
C ILE A 271 12.31 -9.49 3.10
N LEU A 272 11.24 -8.82 3.55
CA LEU A 272 10.86 -8.82 4.97
C LEU A 272 10.48 -10.22 5.47
N THR A 273 9.74 -10.97 4.65
CA THR A 273 9.33 -12.35 4.97
C THR A 273 10.54 -13.28 5.01
N LEU A 274 11.42 -13.23 4.00
CA LEU A 274 12.66 -14.02 3.97
C LEU A 274 13.54 -13.72 5.18
N SER A 275 13.69 -12.44 5.53
CA SER A 275 14.45 -12.02 6.70
C SER A 275 13.87 -12.57 8.01
N SER A 276 12.54 -12.61 8.11
CA SER A 276 11.83 -13.21 9.25
C SER A 276 12.04 -14.73 9.29
N CYS A 277 11.89 -15.43 8.15
CA CYS A 277 12.13 -16.88 8.06
C CYS A 277 13.56 -17.25 8.47
N ILE A 278 14.56 -16.50 8.03
CA ILE A 278 15.97 -16.70 8.45
C ILE A 278 16.10 -16.58 9.98
N GLY A 279 15.43 -15.60 10.59
CA GLY A 279 15.42 -15.44 12.04
C GLY A 279 14.77 -16.63 12.77
N ILE A 280 13.65 -17.16 12.26
CA ILE A 280 13.00 -18.35 12.82
C ILE A 280 13.93 -19.57 12.72
N VAL A 281 14.51 -19.83 11.54
CA VAL A 281 15.43 -20.97 11.33
C VAL A 281 16.66 -20.86 12.22
N LEU A 282 17.23 -19.66 12.38
CA LEU A 282 18.37 -19.42 13.26
C LEU A 282 18.04 -19.78 14.71
N SER A 283 16.85 -19.40 15.19
CA SER A 283 16.39 -19.78 16.52
C SER A 283 16.28 -21.30 16.71
N LEU A 284 15.81 -22.03 15.69
CA LEU A 284 15.69 -23.49 15.76
C LEU A 284 17.05 -24.19 15.78
N LEU A 285 17.98 -23.72 14.96
CA LEU A 285 19.35 -24.22 14.94
C LEU A 285 20.06 -23.97 16.28
N LEU A 286 19.88 -22.79 16.89
CA LEU A 286 20.44 -22.48 18.21
C LEU A 286 19.92 -23.40 19.32
N LEU A 287 18.67 -23.86 19.21
CA LEU A 287 18.06 -24.77 20.17
C LEU A 287 18.25 -26.25 19.82
N ASN A 288 18.97 -26.55 18.73
CA ASN A 288 19.20 -27.89 18.21
C ASN A 288 17.91 -28.71 18.02
N ILE A 289 16.81 -28.03 17.66
CA ILE A 289 15.51 -28.66 17.40
C ILE A 289 15.52 -29.09 15.93
N SER A 290 15.91 -30.34 15.67
CA SER A 290 16.12 -30.88 14.32
C SER A 290 14.84 -31.21 13.55
N HIS A 291 13.68 -31.27 14.22
CA HIS A 291 12.41 -31.66 13.58
C HIS A 291 11.37 -30.54 13.61
N TRP A 292 11.07 -30.02 12.42
CA TRP A 292 9.94 -29.15 12.11
C TRP A 292 9.17 -29.76 10.94
N GLY A 293 8.17 -30.58 11.25
CA GLY A 293 7.25 -31.15 10.27
C GLY A 293 7.39 -32.66 10.03
N VAL A 294 6.24 -33.33 10.17
CA VAL A 294 5.79 -34.64 9.68
C VAL A 294 6.79 -35.81 9.77
N GLY A 295 6.66 -36.59 10.83
CA GLY A 295 6.93 -38.03 10.79
C GLY A 295 5.69 -38.78 10.31
#